data_AF-M1ELB2-F1
#
_entry.id   AF-M1ELB2-F1
#
_cell.length_a   1.000
_cell.length_b   1.000
_cell.length_c   1.000
_cell.angle_alpha   90.00
_cell.angle_beta   90.00
_cell.angle_gamma   90.00
#
_symmetry.space_group_name_H-M   'P 1'
#
loop_
_entity.id
_entity.type
_entity.pdbx_description
1 polymer ?
#
loop_
_entity_poly.entity_id
_entity_poly.type
_entity_poly.pdbx_seq_one_letter_code
_entity_poly.pdbx_strand_id
1 'polypeptide(L)'
;CILYGGFSRLHLFASEQREEIIKSAIDHAGNYIGISLRIRKEPLEFEQYLNLRFGKYSTDESITSLAEFIVQKISPRHSEPVKRVLALTETSLVERDP
;
A
#
# COMPACT_ATOMS: atom_id res chain seq x y z
N CYS A 1 12.04 -2.49 8.23
CA CYS A 1 11.04 -1.82 7.36
C CYS A 1 11.81 -1.00 6.32
N ILE A 2 11.53 -1.20 5.03
CA ILE A 2 12.10 -0.39 3.95
C ILE A 2 11.23 0.85 3.75
N LEU A 3 11.86 2.00 3.55
CA LEU A 3 11.23 3.29 3.31
C LEU A 3 11.52 3.74 1.88
N TYR A 4 10.46 4.07 1.14
CA TYR A 4 10.54 4.61 -0.20
C TYR A 4 9.28 5.41 -0.55
N GLY A 5 9.43 6.47 -1.36
CA GLY A 5 8.32 7.34 -1.77
C GLY A 5 7.89 8.35 -0.70
N GLY A 6 6.75 9.02 -0.94
CA GLY A 6 6.27 10.14 -0.11
C GLY A 6 4.85 10.01 0.45
N PHE A 7 4.18 8.87 0.23
CA PHE A 7 2.79 8.66 0.67
C PHE A 7 2.68 8.04 2.07
N SER A 8 3.81 7.57 2.62
CA SER A 8 3.89 6.89 3.93
C SER A 8 2.97 5.66 4.06
N ARG A 9 2.55 5.07 2.94
CA ARG A 9 1.75 3.83 2.93
C ARG A 9 2.60 2.67 3.43
N LEU A 10 2.02 1.85 4.30
CA LEU A 10 2.72 0.71 4.87
C LEU A 10 2.21 -0.59 4.26
N HIS A 11 3.12 -1.53 4.07
CA HIS A 11 2.84 -2.89 3.61
C HIS A 11 3.51 -3.86 4.58
N LEU A 12 2.75 -4.84 5.06
CA LEU A 12 3.24 -5.87 5.97
C LEU A 12 3.39 -7.20 5.23
N PHE A 13 4.55 -7.83 5.41
CA PHE A 13 4.86 -9.17 4.91
C PHE A 13 5.46 -9.99 6.07
N ALA A 14 5.10 -11.26 6.14
CA ALA A 14 5.70 -12.22 7.07
C ALA A 14 6.68 -13.12 6.29
N SER A 15 7.91 -13.25 6.78
CA SER A 15 8.92 -14.11 6.18
C SER A 15 10.02 -14.44 7.20
N GLU A 16 10.52 -15.67 7.14
CA GLU A 16 11.68 -16.12 7.92
C GLU A 16 13.01 -15.60 7.35
N GLN A 17 13.03 -15.17 6.09
CA GLN A 17 14.21 -14.68 5.36
C GLN A 17 14.23 -13.14 5.26
N ARG A 18 13.67 -12.46 6.26
CA ARG A 18 13.49 -10.99 6.26
C ARG A 18 14.77 -10.25 5.89
N GLU A 19 15.89 -10.61 6.51
CA GLU A 19 17.19 -9.94 6.35
C GLU A 19 17.72 -10.09 4.92
N GLU A 20 17.60 -11.29 4.35
CA GLU A 20 18.01 -11.59 2.97
C GLU A 20 17.17 -10.82 1.96
N ILE A 21 15.84 -10.78 2.18
CA ILE A 21 14.91 -10.02 1.33
C ILE A 21 15.25 -8.53 1.37
N ILE A 22 15.50 -7.97 2.56
CA ILE A 22 15.84 -6.54 2.70
C ILE A 22 17.15 -6.22 2.00
N LYS A 23 18.19 -7.03 2.22
CA LYS A 23 19.50 -6.85 1.58
C LYS A 23 19.38 -6.93 0.05
N SER A 24 18.73 -7.98 -0.44
CA SER A 24 18.50 -8.19 -1.87
C SER A 24 17.75 -7.01 -2.49
N ALA A 25 16.67 -6.52 -1.84
CA ALA A 25 15.91 -5.38 -2.33
C ALA A 25 16.77 -4.11 -2.45
N ILE A 26 17.61 -3.81 -1.45
CA ILE A 26 18.49 -2.64 -1.46
C ILE A 26 19.54 -2.75 -2.58
N ASP A 27 20.22 -3.90 -2.68
CA ASP A 27 21.27 -4.13 -3.67
C ASP A 27 20.70 -4.02 -5.10
N HIS A 28 19.58 -4.67 -5.39
CA HIS A 28 18.98 -4.66 -6.71
C HIS A 28 18.40 -3.29 -7.09
N ALA A 29 17.75 -2.60 -6.15
CA ALA A 29 17.22 -1.26 -6.39
C ALA A 29 18.33 -0.27 -6.76
N GLY A 30 19.46 -0.32 -6.05
CA GLY A 30 20.62 0.52 -6.34
C GLY A 30 21.28 0.16 -7.66
N ASN A 31 21.56 -1.12 -7.89
CA ASN A 31 22.37 -1.58 -9.03
C ASN A 31 21.64 -1.57 -10.37
N TYR A 32 20.33 -1.83 -10.38
CA TYR A 32 19.59 -2.03 -11.64
C TYR A 32 18.53 -0.97 -11.90
N ILE A 33 18.07 -0.25 -10.87
CA ILE A 33 17.00 0.76 -10.99
C ILE A 33 17.50 2.17 -10.68
N GLY A 34 18.65 2.31 -10.00
CA GLY A 34 19.16 3.61 -9.55
C GLY A 34 18.37 4.21 -8.40
N ILE A 35 17.67 3.38 -7.61
CA ILE A 35 16.86 3.80 -6.46
C ILE A 35 17.58 3.46 -5.16
N SER A 36 17.70 4.45 -4.28
CA SER A 36 18.19 4.24 -2.92
C SER A 36 17.04 3.92 -1.96
N LEU A 37 17.02 2.71 -1.43
CA LEU A 37 16.09 2.27 -0.40
C LEU A 37 16.71 2.49 1.00
N ARG A 38 15.92 3.03 1.94
CA ARG A 38 16.36 3.27 3.32
C ARG A 38 15.73 2.29 4.29
N ILE A 39 16.46 1.89 5.33
CA ILE A 39 15.91 1.08 6.42
C ILE A 39 15.49 2.02 7.57
N ARG A 40 14.25 1.85 8.04
CA ARG A 40 13.78 2.52 9.27
C ARG A 40 14.56 1.98 10.47
N LYS A 41 15.14 2.87 11.27
CA LYS A 41 15.91 2.51 12.48
C LYS A 41 15.03 1.95 13.58
N GLU A 42 13.92 2.63 13.85
CA GLU A 42 12.99 2.22 14.91
C GLU A 42 11.99 1.18 14.39
N PRO A 43 11.73 0.11 15.16
CA PRO A 43 10.66 -0.82 14.85
C PRO A 43 9.31 -0.10 14.87
N LEU A 44 8.33 -0.70 14.18
CA LEU A 44 6.95 -0.24 14.17
C LEU A 44 6.12 -1.32 14.85
N GLU A 45 5.34 -0.93 15.85
CA GLU A 45 4.42 -1.84 16.52
C GLU A 45 3.26 -2.21 15.60
N PHE A 46 2.69 -3.39 15.82
CA PHE A 46 1.61 -3.89 14.96
C PHE A 46 0.37 -2.98 15.00
N GLU A 47 0.00 -2.45 16.17
CA GLU A 47 -1.10 -1.49 16.29
C GLU A 47 -0.84 -0.19 15.52
N GLN A 48 0.41 0.29 15.55
CA GLN A 48 0.79 1.47 14.78
C GLN A 48 0.67 1.20 13.27
N TYR A 49 1.03 0.00 12.81
CA TYR A 49 0.79 -0.41 11.43
C TYR A 49 -0.68 -0.35 11.06
N LEU A 50 -1.58 -0.92 11.88
CA LEU A 50 -3.01 -0.94 11.59
C LEU A 50 -3.58 0.48 11.41
N ASN A 51 -3.17 1.40 12.28
CA ASN A 51 -3.62 2.79 12.23
C ASN A 51 -2.99 3.57 11.06
N LEU A 52 -1.74 3.28 10.70
CA LEU A 52 -0.99 4.07 9.71
C LEU A 52 -0.88 3.39 8.33
N ARG A 53 -1.56 2.25 8.10
CA ARG A 53 -1.38 1.43 6.90
C ARG A 53 -1.61 2.19 5.59
N PHE A 54 -2.51 3.17 5.60
CA PHE A 54 -2.83 3.99 4.43
C PHE A 54 -2.01 5.28 4.34
N GLY A 55 -1.06 5.49 5.26
CA GLY A 55 -0.19 6.65 5.28
C GLY A 55 -0.99 7.94 5.44
N LYS A 56 -0.81 8.89 4.52
CA LYS A 56 -1.52 10.17 4.58
C LYS A 56 -3.06 10.07 4.46
N TYR A 57 -3.58 8.91 4.07
CA TYR A 57 -5.02 8.64 3.93
C TYR A 57 -5.55 7.75 5.06
N SER A 58 -4.84 7.67 6.19
CA SER A 58 -5.28 6.93 7.37
C SER A 58 -6.37 7.64 8.18
N THR A 59 -6.79 8.84 7.79
CA THR A 59 -7.83 9.60 8.52
C THR A 59 -9.23 9.15 8.14
N ASP A 60 -10.19 9.40 9.03
CA ASP A 60 -11.59 9.01 8.83
C ASP A 60 -12.21 9.67 7.59
N GLU A 61 -11.85 10.92 7.28
CA GLU A 61 -12.35 11.65 6.09
C GLU A 61 -11.87 11.00 4.79
N SER A 62 -10.71 10.33 4.84
CA SER A 62 -10.11 9.65 3.69
C SER A 62 -10.64 8.24 3.52
N ILE A 63 -11.14 7.61 4.60
CA ILE A 63 -11.56 6.22 4.60
C ILE A 63 -13.09 6.10 4.51
N THR A 64 -13.85 6.91 5.23
CA THR A 64 -15.31 6.76 5.38
C THR A 64 -16.05 7.06 4.08
N SER A 65 -16.89 6.12 3.65
CA SER A 65 -17.70 6.26 2.43
C SER A 65 -18.82 7.28 2.64
N LEU A 66 -18.91 8.26 1.74
CA LEU A 66 -20.09 9.11 1.57
C LEU A 66 -21.09 8.50 0.60
N ALA A 67 -20.58 7.82 -0.44
CA ALA A 67 -21.37 7.08 -1.42
C ALA A 67 -20.57 5.89 -1.95
N GLU A 68 -21.27 4.81 -2.27
CA GLU A 68 -20.67 3.60 -2.84
C GLU A 68 -21.37 3.22 -4.13
N PHE A 69 -20.59 2.72 -5.08
CA PHE A 69 -21.08 2.33 -6.39
C PHE A 69 -20.35 1.11 -6.92
N ILE A 70 -21.13 0.23 -7.55
CA ILE A 70 -20.61 -0.97 -8.20
C ILE A 70 -20.12 -0.57 -9.60
N VAL A 71 -18.88 -0.92 -9.92
CA VAL A 71 -18.27 -0.69 -11.23
C VAL A 71 -17.79 -1.99 -11.86
N GLN A 72 -17.59 -1.96 -13.17
CA GLN A 72 -16.96 -3.02 -13.94
C GLN A 72 -15.54 -2.57 -14.33
N LYS A 73 -14.53 -3.15 -13.69
CA LYS A 73 -13.12 -2.81 -13.95
C LYS A 73 -12.62 -3.58 -15.17
N ILE A 74 -12.31 -2.84 -16.22
CA ILE A 74 -11.68 -3.38 -17.43
C ILE A 74 -10.17 -3.27 -17.27
N SER A 75 -9.45 -4.38 -17.37
CA SER A 75 -7.98 -4.38 -17.29
C SER A 75 -7.37 -5.49 -18.13
N PRO A 76 -6.14 -5.35 -18.64
CA PRO A 76 -5.47 -6.42 -19.40
C PRO A 76 -5.20 -7.70 -18.60
N ARG A 77 -5.32 -7.67 -17.27
CA ARG A 77 -5.05 -8.81 -16.39
C ARG A 77 -6.18 -9.85 -16.36
N HIS A 78 -7.36 -9.47 -16.83
CA HIS A 78 -8.56 -10.31 -16.82
C HIS A 78 -9.23 -10.22 -18.19
N SER A 79 -9.69 -11.35 -18.73
CA SER A 79 -10.40 -11.37 -20.02
C SER A 79 -11.78 -10.73 -19.91
N GLU A 80 -12.44 -10.88 -18.75
CA GLU A 80 -13.77 -10.35 -18.48
C GLU A 80 -13.71 -9.13 -17.53
N PRO A 81 -14.64 -8.16 -17.66
CA PRO A 81 -14.77 -7.07 -16.70
C PRO A 81 -15.02 -7.61 -15.29
N VAL A 82 -14.28 -7.07 -14.31
CA VAL A 82 -14.38 -7.55 -12.93
C VAL A 82 -15.18 -6.57 -12.08
N LYS A 83 -16.24 -7.06 -11.42
CA LYS A 83 -17.05 -6.28 -10.48
C LYS A 83 -16.19 -5.76 -9.33
N ARG A 84 -16.29 -4.47 -9.03
CA ARG A 84 -15.64 -3.79 -7.89
C ARG A 84 -16.60 -2.83 -7.21
N VAL A 85 -16.34 -2.54 -5.94
CA VAL A 85 -16.99 -1.45 -5.22
C VAL A 85 -16.03 -0.27 -5.17
N LEU A 86 -16.45 0.87 -5.71
CA LEU A 86 -15.77 2.14 -5.50
C LEU A 86 -16.57 2.96 -4.49
N ALA A 87 -15.87 3.62 -3.59
CA ALA A 87 -16.46 4.51 -2.60
C ALA A 87 -15.87 5.91 -2.74
N LEU A 88 -16.74 6.91 -2.81
CA LEU A 88 -16.36 8.31 -2.69
C LEU A 88 -16.27 8.65 -1.20
N THR A 89 -15.12 9.16 -0.77
CA THR A 89 -14.89 9.70 0.58
C THR A 89 -14.82 11.22 0.50
N GLU A 90 -14.61 11.89 1.63
CA GLU A 90 -14.55 13.35 1.63
C GLU A 90 -13.32 13.87 0.87
N THR A 91 -12.22 13.11 0.87
CA THR A 91 -10.94 13.55 0.30
C THR A 91 -10.47 12.71 -0.88
N SER A 92 -11.11 11.56 -1.17
CA SER A 92 -10.60 10.64 -2.18
C SER A 92 -11.66 9.69 -2.76
N LEU A 93 -11.26 8.96 -3.80
CA LEU A 93 -12.00 7.82 -4.32
C LEU A 93 -11.22 6.53 -4.00
N VAL A 94 -11.87 5.57 -3.36
CA VAL A 94 -11.23 4.33 -2.89
C VAL A 94 -11.90 3.09 -3.50
N GLU A 95 -11.10 2.12 -3.92
CA GLU A 95 -11.57 0.77 -4.27
C GLU A 95 -11.66 -0.05 -2.98
N ARG A 96 -12.85 -0.58 -2.67
CA ARG A 96 -13.11 -1.43 -1.51
C ARG A 96 -13.02 -2.89 -1.91
N ASP A 97 -12.62 -3.72 -0.95
CA ASP A 97 -12.74 -5.17 -1.10
C ASP A 97 -14.23 -5.54 -1.21
N PRO A 98 -14.59 -6.45 -2.13
CA PRO A 98 -15.97 -6.88 -2.34
C PRO A 98 -16.52 -7.74 -1.19
#